data_AF-A0A3D0WRF6-F1
#
_entry.id   AF-A0A3D0WRF6-F1
#
_cell.length_a   1.000
_cell.length_b   1.000
_cell.length_c   1.000
_cell.angle_alpha   90.00
_cell.angle_beta   90.00
_cell.angle_gamma   90.00
#
_symmetry.space_group_name_H-M   'P 1'
#
loop_
_entity.id
_entity.type
_entity.pdbx_description
1 polymer ?
#
loop_
_entity_poly.entity_id
_entity_poly.type
_entity_poly.pdbx_seq_one_letter_code
_entity_poly.pdbx_strand_id
1 'polypeptide(L)'
;FIYKDGATLGYVFIGTQGVDEVQKMLPYVNTYSAGTDNEGNPITFTETISFDIQFGDPSTIAFFIKDSQLAKDPEAPQNYNFRIVLVW
;
A
#
# COMPACT_ATOMS: atom_id res chain seq x y z
N PHE A 1 11.21 -17.46 12.81
CA PHE A 1 11.18 -16.74 11.53
C PHE A 1 12.39 -15.83 11.38
N ILE A 2 12.47 -14.64 12.01
CA ILE A 2 13.59 -13.70 11.77
C ILE A 2 15.00 -14.30 11.94
N TYR A 3 15.23 -15.10 13.00
CA TYR A 3 16.55 -15.69 13.27
C TYR A 3 16.91 -16.94 12.43
N LYS A 4 15.99 -17.46 11.62
CA LYS A 4 16.21 -18.66 10.77
C LYS A 4 16.04 -18.37 9.28
N ASP A 5 15.11 -17.49 8.94
CA ASP A 5 14.62 -17.27 7.57
C ASP A 5 14.83 -15.82 7.10
N GLY A 6 15.50 -15.00 7.92
CA GLY A 6 15.69 -13.57 7.66
C GLY A 6 14.44 -12.73 7.97
N ALA A 7 14.53 -11.42 7.74
CA ALA A 7 13.44 -10.47 7.84
C ALA A 7 13.07 -9.95 6.44
N THR A 8 11.77 -9.93 6.14
CA THR A 8 11.26 -9.30 4.93
C THR A 8 10.64 -7.95 5.26
N LEU A 9 11.06 -6.92 4.55
CA LEU A 9 10.57 -5.56 4.67
C LEU A 9 9.90 -5.16 3.37
N GLY A 10 8.63 -4.75 3.46
CA GLY A 10 7.89 -4.22 2.32
C GLY A 10 7.85 -2.70 2.36
N TYR A 11 7.95 -2.08 1.19
CA TYR A 11 7.84 -0.65 1.00
C TYR A 11 6.93 -0.32 -0.18
N VAL A 12 6.25 0.82 -0.06
CA VAL A 12 5.54 1.49 -1.14
C VAL A 12 6.11 2.89 -1.29
N PHE A 13 6.19 3.37 -2.53
CA PHE A 13 6.59 4.73 -2.82
C PHE A 13 5.36 5.56 -3.17
N ILE A 14 5.24 6.73 -2.53
CA ILE A 14 4.10 7.65 -2.67
C ILE A 14 4.60 8.95 -3.28
N GLY A 15 3.92 9.47 -4.30
CA GLY A 15 4.28 10.71 -5.02
C GLY A 15 4.75 10.45 -6.45
N THR A 16 5.35 11.45 -7.07
CA THR A 16 5.83 11.37 -8.46
C THR A 16 7.31 10.97 -8.49
N GLN A 17 7.64 9.91 -9.24
CA GLN A 17 9.00 9.39 -9.35
C GLN A 17 10.00 10.49 -9.76
N GLY A 18 11.06 10.66 -8.97
CA GLY A 18 12.11 11.65 -9.22
C GLY A 18 11.76 13.10 -8.90
N VAL A 19 10.57 13.39 -8.37
CA VAL A 19 10.14 14.75 -7.99
C VAL A 19 9.97 14.87 -6.48
N ASP A 20 8.97 14.18 -5.93
CA ASP A 20 8.56 14.26 -4.52
C ASP A 20 8.23 12.87 -3.93
N GLU A 21 8.72 11.81 -4.58
CA GLU A 21 8.52 10.43 -4.15
C GLU A 21 9.10 10.19 -2.75
N VAL A 22 8.28 9.67 -1.85
CA VAL A 22 8.67 9.27 -0.50
C VAL A 22 8.48 7.77 -0.30
N GLN A 23 9.47 7.13 0.30
CA GLN A 23 9.39 5.73 0.68
C GLN A 23 8.62 5.58 2.00
N LYS A 24 7.60 4.71 2.01
CA LYS A 24 6.82 4.32 3.19
C LYS A 24 6.91 2.83 3.43
N MET A 25 6.95 2.42 4.69
CA MET A 25 6.97 1.01 5.07
C MET A 25 5.56 0.42 5.01
N LEU A 26 5.44 -0.84 4.58
CA LEU A 26 4.18 -1.58 4.59
C LEU A 26 3.96 -2.28 5.95
N PRO A 27 2.71 -2.36 6.45
CA PRO A 27 1.49 -1.84 5.82
C PRO A 27 1.43 -0.30 5.88
N TYR A 28 0.99 0.30 4.78
CA TYR A 28 0.74 1.74 4.68
C TYR A 28 -0.76 1.98 4.79
N VAL A 29 -1.15 2.81 5.76
CA VAL A 29 -2.55 3.20 5.97
C VAL A 29 -2.61 4.71 5.96
N ASN A 30 -3.45 5.26 5.08
CA ASN A 30 -3.65 6.71 5.03
C ASN A 30 -5.09 7.08 4.70
N THR A 31 -5.60 8.09 5.39
CA THR A 31 -6.94 8.64 5.15
C THR A 31 -6.81 9.89 4.29
N TYR A 32 -7.50 9.88 3.16
CA TYR A 32 -7.56 11.00 2.22
C TYR A 32 -8.94 11.66 2.29
N SER A 33 -8.97 12.97 2.05
CA SER A 33 -10.24 13.68 1.81
C SER A 33 -10.71 13.43 0.38
N ALA A 34 -11.98 13.08 0.21
CA ALA A 34 -12.66 12.94 -1.06
C ALA A 34 -13.67 14.08 -1.29
N GLY A 35 -13.43 15.25 -0.69
CA GLY A 35 -14.28 16.42 -0.80
C GLY A 35 -15.38 16.48 0.27
N THR A 36 -16.51 17.07 -0.08
CA THR A 36 -17.67 17.26 0.80
C THR A 36 -18.94 16.74 0.12
N ASP A 37 -19.86 16.20 0.91
CA ASP A 37 -21.19 15.80 0.43
C ASP A 37 -22.07 17.03 0.13
N ASN A 38 -23.29 16.77 -0.35
CA ASN A 38 -24.28 17.81 -0.68
C ASN A 38 -24.78 18.60 0.55
N GLU A 39 -24.50 18.12 1.76
CA GLU A 39 -24.86 18.75 3.04
C GLU A 39 -23.67 19.51 3.66
N GLY A 40 -22.50 19.48 3.01
CA GLY A 40 -21.28 20.14 3.46
C GLY A 40 -20.44 19.33 4.44
N ASN A 41 -20.75 18.05 4.67
CA ASN A 41 -19.93 17.19 5.52
C ASN A 41 -18.71 16.68 4.76
N PRO A 42 -17.53 16.58 5.40
CA PRO A 42 -16.34 16.04 4.76
C PRO A 42 -16.51 14.56 4.47
N ILE A 43 -16.21 14.16 3.23
CA ILE A 43 -16.09 12.77 2.82
C ILE A 43 -14.61 12.40 2.91
N THR A 44 -14.32 11.26 3.54
CA THR A 44 -12.97 10.71 3.62
C THR A 44 -12.99 9.23 3.27
N PHE A 45 -11.92 8.75 2.65
CA PHE A 45 -11.67 7.32 2.49
C PHE A 45 -10.30 6.98 3.07
N THR A 46 -10.17 5.77 3.61
CA THR A 46 -8.89 5.24 4.08
C THR A 46 -8.41 4.19 3.12
N GLU A 47 -7.19 4.35 2.62
CA GLU A 47 -6.52 3.34 1.83
C GLU A 47 -5.56 2.56 2.72
N THR A 48 -5.57 1.24 2.57
CA THR A 48 -4.64 0.31 3.20
C THR A 48 -3.93 -0.47 2.12
N ILE A 49 -2.60 -0.32 2.08
CA ILE A 49 -1.71 -1.08 1.23
C ILE A 49 -0.93 -2.04 2.12
N SER A 50 -1.00 -3.34 1.82
CA SER A 50 -0.30 -4.38 2.55
C SER A 50 0.24 -5.44 1.61
N PHE A 51 1.00 -6.39 2.15
CA PHE A 51 1.51 -7.51 1.39
C PHE A 51 1.60 -8.76 2.27
N ASP A 52 1.42 -9.91 1.63
CA ASP A 52 1.64 -11.22 2.23
C ASP A 52 2.73 -11.96 1.45
N ILE A 53 3.45 -12.83 2.15
CA ILE A 53 4.49 -13.69 1.58
C ILE A 53 4.09 -15.13 1.84
N GLN A 54 4.15 -15.94 0.77
CA GLN A 54 4.07 -17.38 0.87
C GLN A 54 5.40 -17.98 0.42
N PHE A 55 6.12 -18.56 1.37
CA PHE A 55 7.31 -19.36 1.06
C PHE A 55 6.90 -20.71 0.47
N GLY A 56 7.51 -21.07 -0.65
CA GLY A 56 7.20 -22.29 -1.39
C GLY A 56 8.05 -22.44 -2.66
N ASP A 57 7.66 -23.37 -3.53
CA ASP A 57 8.23 -23.56 -4.86
C ASP A 57 7.11 -23.55 -5.92
N PRO A 58 6.83 -22.39 -6.55
CA PRO A 58 7.51 -21.10 -6.39
C PRO A 58 7.06 -20.36 -5.12
N SER A 59 7.94 -19.51 -4.58
CA SER A 59 7.57 -18.55 -3.55
C SER A 59 6.80 -17.39 -4.18
N THR A 60 5.78 -16.89 -3.49
CA THR A 60 4.88 -15.86 -4.02
C THR A 60 4.72 -14.70 -3.06
N ILE A 61 4.49 -13.52 -3.62
CA ILE A 61 4.18 -12.29 -2.89
C ILE A 61 2.88 -11.74 -3.46
N ALA A 62 1.93 -11.43 -2.58
CA ALA A 62 0.67 -10.82 -2.95
C ALA A 62 0.60 -9.42 -2.34
N PHE A 63 0.28 -8.41 -3.15
CA PHE A 63 -0.01 -7.06 -2.69
C PHE A 63 -1.52 -6.86 -2.60
N PHE A 64 -1.95 -6.17 -1.56
CA PHE A 64 -3.35 -5.83 -1.34
C PHE A 64 -3.48 -4.32 -1.22
N ILE A 65 -4.39 -3.74 -2.00
CA ILE A 65 -4.82 -2.34 -1.88
C ILE A 65 -6.30 -2.40 -1.56
N LYS A 66 -6.68 -1.89 -0.40
CA LYS A 66 -8.06 -1.88 0.09
C LYS A 66 -8.45 -0.46 0.46
N ASP A 67 -9.61 -0.02 0.00
CA ASP A 67 -10.24 1.19 0.47
C ASP A 67 -11.20 0.86 1.63
N SER A 68 -11.50 1.84 2.47
CA SER A 68 -12.41 1.67 3.61
C SER A 68 -13.87 1.44 3.21
N GLN A 69 -14.24 1.80 1.98
CA GLN A 69 -15.62 1.68 1.49
C GLN A 69 -15.83 0.41 0.65
N LEU A 70 -14.80 -0.44 0.49
CA LEU A 70 -14.77 -1.59 -0.42
C LEU A 70 -15.17 -1.21 -1.86
N ALA A 71 -15.07 0.07 -2.19
CA ALA A 71 -15.40 0.65 -3.46
C ALA A 71 -14.11 0.72 -4.29
N LYS A 72 -14.05 -0.09 -5.34
CA LYS A 72 -13.02 0.07 -6.37
C LYS A 72 -13.23 1.44 -7.02
N ASP A 73 -12.34 2.40 -6.77
CA ASP A 73 -12.27 3.62 -7.55
C ASP A 73 -11.78 3.25 -8.97
N PRO A 74 -12.65 3.31 -10.00
CA PRO A 74 -12.27 2.96 -11.37
C PRO A 74 -11.36 4.01 -12.02
N GLU A 75 -11.36 5.23 -11.48
CA GLU A 75 -10.56 6.34 -11.99
C GLU A 75 -9.21 6.47 -11.29
N ALA A 76 -8.98 5.80 -10.15
CA ALA A 76 -7.71 5.81 -9.44
C ALA A 76 -6.59 5.15 -10.30
N PRO A 77 -5.74 5.92 -10.98
CA PRO A 77 -4.63 5.41 -11.77
C PRO A 77 -3.39 5.50 -10.89
N GLN A 78 -3.45 4.89 -9.70
CA GLN A 78 -2.30 4.93 -8.80
C GLN A 78 -1.36 3.79 -9.19
N ASN A 79 -0.42 4.11 -10.07
CA ASN A 79 0.73 3.26 -10.31
C ASN A 79 1.61 3.30 -9.07
N TYR A 80 1.52 2.27 -8.23
CA TYR A 80 2.39 2.12 -7.07
C TYR A 80 3.69 1.42 -7.45
N ASN A 81 4.80 2.02 -7.04
CA ASN A 81 6.07 1.31 -7.01
C ASN A 81 6.18 0.58 -5.67
N PHE A 82 6.53 -0.70 -5.73
CA PHE A 82 6.76 -1.53 -4.55
C PHE A 82 8.22 -1.96 -4.47
N ARG A 83 8.73 -2.11 -3.25
CA ARG A 83 10.03 -2.74 -3.01
C ARG A 83 9.93 -3.72 -1.86
N ILE A 84 10.41 -4.94 -2.08
CA ILE A 84 10.58 -5.95 -1.05
C ILE A 84 12.08 -6.14 -0.82
N VAL A 85 12.49 -6.08 0.44
CA VAL A 85 13.88 -6.33 0.85
C VAL A 85 13.89 -7.55 1.76
N LEU A 86 14.71 -8.54 1.41
CA LEU A 86 15.04 -9.66 2.29
C LEU A 86 16.38 -9.37 2.94
N VAL A 87 16.40 -9.34 4.27
CA VAL A 87 17.61 -9.19 5.08
C VAL A 87 17.87 -10.52 5.77
N TRP A 88 19.08 -11.08 5.59
CA TRP A 88 19.51 -12.35 6.16
C TRP A 88 20.77 -12.14 7.00
#